data_AF-A0A2J5P6V8-F1
#
_entry.id   AF-A0A2J5P6V8-F1
#
_cell.length_a   1.000
_cell.length_b   1.000
_cell.length_c   1.000
_cell.angle_alpha   90.00
_cell.angle_beta   90.00
_cell.angle_gamma   90.00
#
_symmetry.space_group_name_H-M   'P 1'
#
loop_
_entity.id
_entity.type
_entity.pdbx_description
1 polymer ?
#
loop_
_entity_poly.entity_id
_entity_poly.type
_entity_poly.pdbx_seq_one_letter_code
_entity_poly.pdbx_strand_id
1 'polypeptide(L)'
;MDSILLYTDDNIIGQSIHDYMIDRARDITTLKFQDIVKGVSASPAATVIINIIHKDISAATTVALLNTLRKRLTHCALLVLIVKSELSSLFRELLDLENLLILTEKSSLADYSAIISRPSTAEGCQGLCTRRKLTARELQVLELIIACNNSKRIAVLLDIDHKTVHSHK
;
A
#
# COMPACT_ATOMS: atom_id res chain seq x y z
N MET A 1 -11.22 -18.08 12.93
CA MET A 1 -12.01 -17.19 12.07
C MET A 1 -11.05 -16.20 11.45
N ASP A 2 -10.95 -16.19 10.12
CA ASP A 2 -10.11 -15.25 9.38
C ASP A 2 -10.85 -13.90 9.33
N SER A 3 -10.57 -13.03 10.29
CA SER A 3 -11.23 -11.72 10.41
C SER A 3 -10.67 -10.74 9.38
N ILE A 4 -11.54 -10.02 8.67
CA ILE A 4 -11.12 -8.88 7.83
C ILE A 4 -11.28 -7.59 8.64
N LEU A 5 -10.23 -6.78 8.72
CA LEU A 5 -10.27 -5.44 9.29
C LEU A 5 -10.21 -4.42 8.16
N LEU A 6 -11.26 -3.61 8.01
CA LEU A 6 -11.32 -2.54 7.01
C LEU A 6 -11.12 -1.18 7.68
N TYR A 7 -9.96 -0.58 7.46
CA TYR A 7 -9.67 0.80 7.85
C TYR A 7 -10.06 1.72 6.69
N THR A 8 -11.16 2.44 6.86
CA THR A 8 -11.61 3.42 5.88
C THR A 8 -12.26 4.59 6.59
N ASP A 9 -12.24 5.75 5.94
CA ASP A 9 -13.13 6.85 6.29
C ASP A 9 -14.44 6.72 5.52
N ASP A 10 -15.44 7.54 5.87
CA ASP A 10 -16.72 7.66 5.17
C ASP A 10 -16.51 8.24 3.76
N ASN A 11 -16.05 7.41 2.85
CA ASN A 11 -15.93 7.71 1.43
C ASN A 11 -16.59 6.61 0.60
N ILE A 12 -17.07 7.00 -0.60
CA ILE A 12 -17.85 6.13 -1.50
C ILE A 12 -17.12 4.83 -1.81
N ILE A 13 -15.79 4.89 -1.95
CA ILE A 13 -14.97 3.72 -2.26
C ILE A 13 -14.95 2.76 -1.07
N GLY A 14 -14.70 3.28 0.13
CA GLY A 14 -14.73 2.53 1.39
C GLY A 14 -16.06 1.83 1.62
N GLN A 15 -17.15 2.57 1.42
CA GLN A 15 -18.50 2.02 1.53
C GLN A 15 -18.77 0.93 0.49
N SER A 16 -18.35 1.16 -0.76
CA SER A 16 -18.53 0.18 -1.85
C SER A 16 -17.74 -1.11 -1.60
N ILE A 17 -16.52 -1.02 -1.04
CA ILE A 17 -15.72 -2.19 -0.66
C ILE A 17 -16.39 -2.94 0.48
N HIS A 18 -16.84 -2.22 1.50
CA HIS A 18 -17.55 -2.78 2.64
C HIS A 18 -18.79 -3.56 2.20
N ASP A 19 -19.65 -2.93 1.41
CA ASP A 19 -20.91 -3.52 0.93
C ASP A 19 -20.65 -4.74 0.05
N TYR A 20 -19.66 -4.66 -0.85
CA TYR A 20 -19.25 -5.78 -1.69
C TYR A 20 -18.76 -6.98 -0.87
N MET A 21 -18.02 -6.73 0.20
CA MET A 21 -17.40 -7.79 0.99
C MET A 21 -18.37 -8.43 1.99
N ILE A 22 -19.31 -7.67 2.57
CA ILE A 22 -20.38 -8.20 3.44
C ILE A 22 -21.29 -9.16 2.67
N ASP A 23 -21.65 -8.80 1.43
CA ASP A 23 -22.50 -9.64 0.57
C ASP A 23 -21.90 -11.03 0.32
N ARG A 24 -20.57 -11.17 0.45
CA ARG A 24 -19.83 -12.44 0.28
C ARG A 24 -19.53 -13.20 1.58
N ALA A 25 -20.29 -12.95 2.65
CA ALA A 25 -20.34 -13.76 3.87
C ALA A 25 -19.04 -13.80 4.72
N ARG A 26 -18.28 -12.71 4.78
CA ARG A 26 -17.16 -12.58 5.74
C ARG A 26 -17.50 -11.60 6.87
N ASP A 27 -17.06 -11.92 8.07
CA ASP A 27 -17.08 -11.01 9.22
C ASP A 27 -16.04 -9.90 8.99
N ILE A 28 -16.54 -8.71 8.62
CA ILE A 28 -15.73 -7.52 8.41
C ILE A 28 -15.95 -6.58 9.57
N THR A 29 -14.86 -6.15 10.18
CA THR A 29 -14.88 -5.08 11.17
C THR A 29 -14.39 -3.81 10.52
N THR A 30 -15.29 -2.84 10.35
CA THR A 30 -14.95 -1.51 9.85
C THR A 30 -14.43 -0.65 11.00
N LEU A 31 -13.28 -0.03 10.79
CA LEU A 31 -12.57 0.81 11.75
C LEU A 31 -12.27 2.15 11.09
N LYS A 32 -12.21 3.22 11.88
CA LYS A 32 -11.80 4.52 11.36
C LYS A 32 -10.31 4.48 11.02
N PHE A 33 -9.89 5.23 10.00
CA PHE A 33 -8.48 5.30 9.64
C PHE A 33 -7.60 5.68 10.84
N GLN A 34 -8.04 6.63 11.67
CA GLN A 34 -7.31 7.09 12.85
C GLN A 34 -7.03 5.98 13.89
N ASP A 35 -7.85 4.93 13.93
CA ASP A 35 -7.68 3.83 14.87
C ASP A 35 -6.50 2.91 14.51
N ILE A 36 -5.93 3.05 13.30
CA ILE A 36 -4.70 2.36 12.91
C ILE A 36 -3.53 2.70 13.83
N VAL A 37 -3.46 3.97 14.26
CA VAL A 37 -2.42 4.52 15.14
C VAL A 37 -2.58 3.97 16.56
N LYS A 38 -3.84 3.77 17.00
CA LYS A 38 -4.18 3.38 18.37
C LYS A 38 -3.86 1.93 18.71
N GLY A 39 -3.33 1.15 17.78
CA GLY A 39 -2.77 -0.13 18.19
C GLY A 39 -3.67 -1.33 18.04
N VAL A 40 -4.75 -1.31 17.24
CA VAL A 40 -5.58 -2.52 17.04
C VAL A 40 -4.67 -3.66 16.56
N SER A 41 -4.52 -4.67 17.43
CA SER A 41 -3.69 -5.83 17.20
C SER A 41 -4.37 -6.68 16.14
N ALA A 42 -4.00 -6.50 14.88
CA ALA A 42 -4.42 -7.41 13.83
C ALA A 42 -3.95 -8.81 14.24
N SER A 43 -4.91 -9.73 14.43
CA SER A 43 -4.59 -11.14 14.65
C SER A 43 -3.67 -11.61 13.52
N PRO A 44 -2.72 -12.54 13.76
CA PRO A 44 -1.86 -13.05 12.70
C PRO A 44 -2.64 -13.67 11.53
N ALA A 45 -3.86 -14.15 11.76
CA ALA A 45 -4.76 -14.67 10.73
C ALA A 45 -5.60 -13.59 10.02
N ALA A 46 -5.52 -12.33 10.45
CA ALA A 46 -6.37 -11.26 9.93
C ALA A 46 -5.86 -10.74 8.58
N THR A 47 -6.80 -10.47 7.67
CA THR A 47 -6.53 -9.63 6.49
C THR A 47 -6.84 -8.19 6.86
N VAL A 48 -5.87 -7.31 6.69
CA VAL A 48 -6.00 -5.88 6.98
C VAL A 48 -6.13 -5.13 5.67
N ILE A 49 -7.23 -4.40 5.49
CA ILE A 49 -7.48 -3.57 4.33
C ILE A 49 -7.43 -2.12 4.79
N ILE A 50 -6.64 -1.29 4.11
CA ILE A 50 -6.53 0.13 4.40
C ILE A 50 -6.87 0.90 3.13
N ASN A 51 -7.97 1.64 3.18
CA ASN A 51 -8.35 2.56 2.13
C ASN A 51 -7.70 3.92 2.36
N ILE A 52 -6.78 4.28 1.47
CA ILE A 52 -6.00 5.53 1.51
C ILE A 52 -6.51 6.52 0.45
N ILE A 53 -7.60 6.20 -0.27
CA ILE A 53 -8.24 7.16 -1.19
C ILE A 53 -9.03 8.18 -0.35
N HIS A 54 -8.29 8.98 0.40
CA HIS A 54 -8.75 10.02 1.28
C HIS A 54 -8.30 11.38 0.74
N LYS A 55 -9.11 12.42 0.93
CA LYS A 55 -8.81 13.77 0.39
C LYS A 55 -7.85 14.56 1.28
N ASP A 56 -7.83 14.29 2.58
CA ASP A 56 -7.21 15.19 3.56
C ASP A 56 -5.85 14.71 4.11
N ILE A 57 -5.37 13.53 3.69
CA ILE A 57 -4.09 12.95 4.14
C ILE A 57 -3.18 12.75 2.93
N SER A 58 -1.99 13.34 3.00
CA SER A 58 -1.00 13.21 1.93
C SER A 58 -0.44 11.79 1.84
N ALA A 59 -0.06 11.37 0.63
CA ALA A 59 0.58 10.07 0.41
C ALA A 59 1.84 9.89 1.27
N ALA A 60 2.64 10.95 1.41
CA ALA A 60 3.85 10.95 2.22
C ALA A 60 3.55 10.69 3.71
N THR A 61 2.52 11.34 4.26
CA THR A 61 2.08 11.12 5.64
C THR A 61 1.64 9.67 5.84
N THR A 62 0.88 9.11 4.90
CA THR A 62 0.44 7.72 5.02
C THR A 62 1.59 6.73 4.92
N VAL A 63 2.53 6.93 3.99
CA VAL A 63 3.73 6.09 3.87
C VAL A 63 4.54 6.13 5.17
N ALA A 64 4.78 7.32 5.73
CA ALA A 64 5.51 7.47 6.99
C ALA A 64 4.82 6.74 8.15
N LEU A 65 3.49 6.83 8.22
CA LEU A 65 2.68 6.14 9.22
C LEU A 65 2.79 4.61 9.06
N LEU A 66 2.59 4.08 7.86
CA LEU A 66 2.65 2.65 7.60
C LEU A 66 4.04 2.07 7.86
N ASN A 67 5.10 2.80 7.54
CA ASN A 67 6.48 2.40 7.87
C ASN A 67 6.74 2.41 9.38
N THR A 68 6.13 3.34 10.14
CA THR A 68 6.19 3.34 11.61
C THR A 68 5.46 2.11 12.19
N LEU A 69 4.37 1.71 11.56
CA LEU A 69 3.57 0.55 11.94
C LEU A 69 4.06 -0.77 11.35
N ARG A 70 5.15 -0.76 10.57
CA ARG A 70 5.65 -1.89 9.78
C ARG A 70 5.71 -3.18 10.58
N LYS A 71 6.33 -3.17 11.77
CA LYS A 71 6.47 -4.36 12.62
C LYS A 71 5.13 -5.00 12.98
N ARG A 72 4.07 -4.21 13.15
CA ARG A 72 2.72 -4.73 13.45
C ARG A 72 2.07 -5.29 12.19
N LEU A 73 2.20 -4.57 11.08
CA LEU A 73 1.59 -4.94 9.80
C LEU A 73 2.23 -6.17 9.18
N THR A 74 3.52 -6.45 9.42
CA THR A 74 4.17 -7.69 8.95
C THR A 74 3.59 -8.96 9.57
N HIS A 75 2.88 -8.85 10.70
CA HIS A 75 2.32 -10.01 11.39
C HIS A 75 0.94 -10.42 10.88
N CYS A 76 0.24 -9.57 10.12
CA CYS A 76 -1.07 -9.95 9.57
C CYS A 76 -0.91 -10.85 8.33
N ALA A 77 -1.92 -11.67 8.05
CA ALA A 77 -1.88 -12.63 6.95
C ALA A 77 -1.71 -11.94 5.59
N LEU A 78 -2.42 -10.81 5.39
CA LEU A 78 -2.35 -10.00 4.19
C LEU A 78 -2.65 -8.55 4.54
N LEU A 79 -1.80 -7.64 4.06
CA LEU A 79 -2.07 -6.21 4.06
C LEU A 79 -2.52 -5.80 2.66
N VAL A 80 -3.70 -5.22 2.54
CA VAL A 80 -4.23 -4.66 1.29
C VAL A 80 -4.27 -3.14 1.43
N LEU A 81 -3.59 -2.43 0.54
CA LEU A 81 -3.69 -0.98 0.42
C LEU A 81 -4.52 -0.63 -0.81
N ILE A 82 -5.50 0.23 -0.62
CA ILE A 82 -6.32 0.76 -1.71
C ILE A 82 -5.92 2.22 -1.88
N VAL A 83 -5.27 2.51 -2.99
CA VAL A 83 -4.63 3.81 -3.26
C VAL A 83 -5.07 4.32 -4.62
N LYS A 84 -4.92 5.64 -4.85
CA LYS A 84 -5.12 6.17 -6.19
C LYS A 84 -4.12 5.54 -7.17
N SER A 85 -4.54 5.22 -8.38
CA SER A 85 -3.68 4.57 -9.38
C SER A 85 -2.37 5.31 -9.64
N GLU A 86 -2.40 6.64 -9.65
CA GLU A 86 -1.23 7.53 -9.82
C GLU A 86 -0.20 7.43 -8.67
N LEU A 87 -0.62 6.99 -7.48
CA LEU A 87 0.24 6.86 -6.30
C LEU A 87 0.70 5.41 -6.07
N SER A 88 0.17 4.45 -6.83
CA SER A 88 0.41 3.02 -6.58
C SER A 88 1.89 2.62 -6.66
N SER A 89 2.67 3.20 -7.59
CA SER A 89 4.12 2.99 -7.68
C SER A 89 4.84 3.53 -6.47
N LEU A 90 4.48 4.73 -6.01
CA LEU A 90 5.10 5.37 -4.85
C LEU A 90 4.93 4.53 -3.57
N PHE A 91 3.72 4.02 -3.31
CA PHE A 91 3.48 3.14 -2.16
C PHE A 91 4.26 1.82 -2.27
N ARG A 92 4.37 1.26 -3.48
CA ARG A 92 5.10 0.03 -3.74
C ARG A 92 6.60 0.16 -3.48
N GLU A 93 7.16 1.31 -3.81
CA GLU A 93 8.59 1.58 -3.68
C GLU A 93 8.98 1.95 -2.25
N LEU A 94 8.11 2.67 -1.55
CA LEU A 94 8.43 3.22 -0.23
C LEU A 94 8.01 2.32 0.95
N LEU A 95 7.19 1.30 0.71
CA LEU A 95 6.77 0.35 1.74
C LEU A 95 7.54 -0.97 1.62
N ASP A 96 8.31 -1.30 2.65
CA ASP A 96 9.07 -2.56 2.72
C ASP A 96 8.28 -3.62 3.49
N LEU A 97 7.17 -4.08 2.90
CA LEU A 97 6.27 -5.08 3.47
C LEU A 97 6.09 -6.24 2.48
N GLU A 98 6.42 -7.46 2.91
CA GLU A 98 6.35 -8.65 2.03
C GLU A 98 4.92 -9.17 1.85
N ASN A 99 4.06 -8.95 2.85
CA ASN A 99 2.65 -9.33 2.84
C ASN A 99 1.74 -8.22 2.27
N LEU A 100 2.27 -7.36 1.40
CA LEU A 100 1.56 -6.20 0.84
C LEU A 100 0.96 -6.46 -0.54
N LEU A 101 -0.34 -6.22 -0.66
CA LEU A 101 -1.09 -6.12 -1.90
C LEU A 101 -1.54 -4.67 -2.11
N ILE A 102 -1.30 -4.11 -3.29
CA ILE A 102 -1.78 -2.77 -3.65
C ILE A 102 -2.87 -2.91 -4.70
N LEU A 103 -4.08 -2.44 -4.36
CA LEU A 103 -5.19 -2.25 -5.27
C LEU A 103 -5.43 -0.77 -5.50
N THR A 104 -6.15 -0.48 -6.58
CA THR A 104 -6.49 0.88 -6.99
C THR A 104 -7.96 1.00 -7.30
N GLU A 105 -8.44 2.22 -7.50
CA GLU A 105 -9.80 2.49 -8.01
C GLU A 105 -10.05 1.88 -9.40
N LYS A 106 -9.00 1.50 -10.12
CA LYS A 106 -9.06 0.84 -11.43
C LYS A 106 -8.96 -0.69 -11.34
N SER A 107 -8.73 -1.24 -10.15
CA SER A 107 -8.65 -2.69 -9.95
C SER A 107 -10.00 -3.35 -10.24
N SER A 108 -9.94 -4.55 -10.81
CA SER A 108 -11.15 -5.27 -11.21
C SER A 108 -11.87 -5.86 -10.01
N LEU A 109 -13.16 -6.16 -10.16
CA LEU A 109 -13.92 -6.87 -9.12
C LEU A 109 -13.31 -8.24 -8.79
N ALA A 110 -12.66 -8.89 -9.77
CA ALA A 110 -11.96 -10.15 -9.57
C ALA A 110 -10.79 -9.99 -8.58
N ASP A 111 -10.05 -8.89 -8.65
CA ASP A 111 -8.95 -8.59 -7.71
C ASP A 111 -9.47 -8.43 -6.27
N TYR A 112 -10.59 -7.73 -6.10
CA TYR A 112 -11.25 -7.61 -4.80
C TYR A 112 -11.79 -8.95 -4.30
N SER A 113 -12.35 -9.76 -5.20
CA SER A 113 -12.84 -11.10 -4.85
C SER A 113 -11.70 -12.03 -4.39
N ALA A 114 -10.49 -11.86 -4.95
CA ALA A 114 -9.31 -12.65 -4.59
C ALA A 114 -8.87 -12.42 -3.13
N ILE A 115 -9.17 -11.26 -2.55
CA ILE A 115 -8.95 -11.01 -1.12
C ILE A 115 -9.83 -11.94 -0.26
N ILE A 116 -11.06 -12.16 -0.72
CA ILE A 116 -12.13 -12.89 -0.01
C ILE A 116 -12.06 -14.40 -0.28
N SER A 117 -11.50 -14.84 -1.40
CA SER A 117 -11.45 -16.27 -1.76
C SER A 117 -10.14 -16.95 -1.37
N ARG A 118 -9.15 -16.22 -0.84
CA ARG A 118 -7.82 -16.76 -0.58
C ARG A 118 -7.76 -17.72 0.62
N PRO A 119 -7.19 -18.92 0.45
CA PRO A 119 -6.73 -19.76 1.54
C PRO A 119 -5.43 -19.19 2.13
N SER A 120 -5.20 -19.44 3.41
CA SER A 120 -4.22 -18.83 4.31
C SER A 120 -2.74 -19.16 4.00
N THR A 121 -2.37 -19.43 2.74
CA THR A 121 -0.99 -19.76 2.33
C THR A 121 -0.41 -18.74 1.35
N ALA A 122 0.78 -18.25 1.69
CA ALA A 122 1.50 -17.13 1.07
C ALA A 122 1.91 -17.35 -0.41
N GLU A 123 1.71 -18.53 -0.98
CA GLU A 123 2.23 -18.90 -2.31
C GLU A 123 1.37 -18.38 -3.47
N GLY A 124 0.05 -18.24 -3.30
CA GLY A 124 -0.85 -17.78 -4.38
C GLY A 124 -0.81 -16.27 -4.68
N CYS A 125 -0.02 -15.49 -3.93
CA CYS A 125 -0.03 -14.03 -3.98
C CYS A 125 1.21 -13.41 -4.64
N GLN A 126 2.24 -14.20 -4.97
CA GLN A 126 3.48 -13.66 -5.53
C GLN A 126 3.27 -12.89 -6.84
N GLY A 127 2.22 -13.20 -7.60
CA GLY A 127 1.85 -12.48 -8.82
C GLY A 127 1.21 -11.10 -8.60
N LEU A 128 0.63 -10.84 -7.42
CA LEU A 128 0.05 -9.54 -7.08
C LEU A 128 0.93 -8.72 -6.11
N CYS A 129 1.79 -9.39 -5.35
CA CYS A 129 2.83 -8.75 -4.56
C CYS A 129 3.94 -8.29 -5.50
N THR A 130 4.13 -6.98 -5.59
CA THR A 130 4.93 -6.39 -6.65
C THR A 130 6.34 -6.18 -6.17
N ARG A 131 7.15 -7.22 -6.35
CA ARG A 131 8.54 -7.29 -5.90
C ARG A 131 9.51 -6.62 -6.89
N ARG A 132 9.26 -5.36 -7.29
CA ARG A 132 10.35 -4.52 -7.81
C ARG A 132 10.77 -3.58 -6.69
N LYS A 133 11.76 -4.01 -5.91
CA LYS A 133 12.47 -3.10 -5.01
C LYS A 133 13.29 -2.14 -5.88
N LEU A 134 13.23 -0.85 -5.56
CA LEU A 134 14.15 0.12 -6.14
C LEU A 134 15.58 -0.31 -5.84
N THR A 135 16.44 -0.22 -6.83
CA THR A 135 17.88 -0.35 -6.66
C THR A 135 18.39 0.77 -5.75
N ALA A 136 19.55 0.58 -5.12
CA ALA A 136 20.21 1.64 -4.34
C ALA A 136 20.35 2.94 -5.15
N ARG A 137 20.49 2.82 -6.48
CA ARG A 137 20.61 3.96 -7.38
C ARG A 137 19.30 4.71 -7.60
N GLU A 138 18.20 3.98 -7.81
CA GLU A 138 16.87 4.59 -7.95
C GLU A 138 16.41 5.24 -6.64
N LEU A 139 16.74 4.66 -5.48
CA LEU A 139 16.48 5.27 -4.17
C LEU A 139 17.20 6.61 -4.00
N GLN A 140 18.49 6.70 -4.35
CA GLN A 140 19.24 7.95 -4.30
C GLN A 140 18.63 9.03 -5.21
N VAL A 141 18.19 8.65 -6.41
CA VAL A 141 17.50 9.57 -7.34
C VAL A 141 16.18 10.04 -6.74
N LEU A 142 15.39 9.14 -6.15
CA LEU A 142 14.12 9.46 -5.50
C LEU A 142 14.29 10.42 -4.32
N GLU A 143 15.26 10.17 -3.43
CA GLU A 143 15.58 11.05 -2.30
C GLU A 143 15.91 12.48 -2.76
N LEU A 144 16.70 12.61 -3.84
CA LEU A 144 17.07 13.91 -4.37
C LEU A 144 15.91 14.63 -5.08
N ILE A 145 14.98 13.89 -5.71
CA ILE A 145 13.74 14.43 -6.26
C ILE A 145 12.84 14.97 -5.13
N ILE A 146 12.69 14.21 -4.04
CA ILE A 146 11.93 14.62 -2.86
C ILE A 146 12.54 15.88 -2.23
N ALA A 147 13.87 16.01 -2.24
CA ALA A 147 14.60 17.22 -1.82
C ALA A 147 14.53 18.38 -2.84
N CYS A 148 13.62 18.32 -3.82
CA CYS A 148 13.37 19.34 -4.85
C CYS A 148 14.58 19.67 -5.75
N ASN A 149 15.52 18.74 -5.93
CA ASN A 149 16.60 18.93 -6.89
C ASN A 149 16.09 18.69 -8.32
N ASN A 150 16.49 19.57 -9.25
CA ASN A 150 16.24 19.35 -10.67
C ASN A 150 17.20 18.29 -11.25
N SER A 151 16.84 17.69 -12.38
CA SER A 151 17.61 16.61 -13.00
C SER A 151 19.08 16.96 -13.30
N LYS A 152 19.38 18.23 -13.59
CA LYS A 152 20.78 18.70 -13.77
C LYS A 152 21.56 18.64 -12.46
N ARG A 153 20.95 19.05 -11.36
CA ARG A 153 21.58 19.05 -10.04
C ARG A 153 21.73 17.62 -9.50
N ILE A 154 20.75 16.75 -9.75
CA ILE A 154 20.84 15.31 -9.43
C ILE A 154 22.00 14.66 -10.18
N ALA A 155 22.14 14.94 -11.48
CA ALA A 155 23.22 14.42 -12.31
C ALA A 155 24.60 14.75 -11.74
N VAL A 156 24.80 15.99 -11.30
CA VAL A 156 26.05 16.44 -10.67
C VAL A 156 26.27 15.79 -9.31
N LEU A 157 25.24 15.73 -8.46
CA LEU A 157 25.36 15.14 -7.11
C LEU A 157 25.65 13.64 -7.12
N LEU A 158 25.16 12.94 -8.15
CA LEU A 158 25.33 11.50 -8.31
C LEU A 158 26.47 11.13 -9.26
N ASP A 159 27.15 12.09 -9.88
CA ASP A 159 28.18 11.90 -10.90
C ASP A 159 27.74 10.97 -12.04
N ILE A 160 26.61 11.31 -12.68
CA ILE A 160 26.06 10.59 -13.84
C ILE A 160 25.57 11.53 -14.93
N ASP A 161 25.44 11.00 -16.14
CA ASP A 161 24.81 11.70 -17.25
C ASP A 161 23.37 12.12 -16.95
N HIS A 162 23.02 13.32 -17.44
CA HIS A 162 21.67 13.87 -17.33
C HIS A 162 20.59 12.94 -17.93
N LYS A 163 20.93 12.20 -19.00
CA LYS A 163 20.01 11.23 -19.62
C LYS A 163 19.73 10.04 -18.69
N THR A 164 20.73 9.61 -17.92
CA THR A 164 20.62 8.51 -16.96
C THR A 164 19.69 8.87 -15.81
N VAL A 165 19.69 10.12 -15.34
CA VAL A 165 18.71 10.63 -14.37
C VAL A 165 17.28 10.52 -14.92
N HIS A 166 17.08 10.80 -16.20
CA HIS A 166 15.77 10.66 -16.85
C HIS A 166 15.34 9.21 -16.99
N SER A 167 16.28 8.28 -17.21
CA SER A 167 15.96 6.85 -17.27
C SER A 167 15.62 6.24 -15.90
N HIS A 168 16.14 6.82 -14.81
CA HIS A 168 15.83 6.38 -13.45
C HIS A 168 14.54 7.00 -12.88
N LYS A 169 14.07 8.10 -13.47
CA LYS A 169 12.80 8.73 -13.16
C LYS A 169 11.64 7.95 -13.76
#